data_AF-A0A2A4MHV2-F1
#
_entry.id   AF-A0A2A4MHV2-F1
#
_cell.length_a   1.000
_cell.length_b   1.000
_cell.length_c   1.000
_cell.angle_alpha   90.00
_cell.angle_beta   90.00
_cell.angle_gamma   90.00
#
_symmetry.space_group_name_H-M   'P 1'
#
loop_
_entity.id
_entity.type
_entity.pdbx_description
1 polymer ?
#
loop_
_entity_poly.entity_id
_entity_poly.type
_entity_poly.pdbx_seq_one_letter_code
_entity_poly.pdbx_strand_id
1 'polypeptide(L)'
;MAEDGRNISIGTLQGITGNSGLSAGLTQSSISLTSAGKIELSSITGNIQQTGFDIGTYGSSESGQLIQDINISTDEGAILALAAVDNALTTINFQRANLGAIQNRFEAVISNLSNTAENLTAARGRIIDADFAVETANLTRAQIIQQAGVSVLSQANSIPQLALSLLQ
;
A
#
# COMPACT_ATOMS: atom_id res chain seq x y z
N MET A 1 0.80 -47.32 -8.80
CA MET A 1 0.23 -48.68 -8.94
C MET A 1 -0.09 -49.16 -7.54
N ALA A 2 -1.27 -49.75 -7.31
CA ALA A 2 -1.58 -50.31 -6.01
C ALA A 2 -0.78 -51.60 -5.79
N GLU A 3 -0.58 -51.96 -4.52
CA GLU A 3 0.20 -53.11 -4.06
C GLU A 3 -0.38 -54.47 -4.53
N ASP A 4 -1.61 -54.45 -5.07
CA ASP A 4 -2.29 -55.60 -5.69
C ASP A 4 -2.01 -55.74 -7.21
N GLY A 5 -1.15 -54.90 -7.79
CA GLY A 5 -0.77 -54.97 -9.20
C GLY A 5 -1.80 -54.41 -10.19
N ARG A 6 -2.90 -53.79 -9.73
CA ARG A 6 -3.84 -53.11 -10.63
C ARG A 6 -3.27 -51.78 -11.13
N ASN A 7 -3.51 -51.51 -12.42
CA ASN A 7 -3.18 -50.24 -13.04
C ASN A 7 -4.21 -49.18 -12.60
N ILE A 8 -3.82 -48.26 -11.70
CA ILE A 8 -4.65 -47.09 -11.39
C ILE A 8 -4.33 -46.04 -12.46
N SER A 9 -5.18 -45.94 -13.47
CA SER A 9 -5.17 -44.82 -14.39
C SER A 9 -5.93 -43.66 -13.74
N ILE A 10 -5.21 -42.65 -13.25
CA ILE A 10 -5.81 -41.39 -12.83
C ILE A 10 -5.83 -40.50 -14.07
N GLY A 11 -6.90 -40.61 -14.86
CA GLY A 11 -7.21 -39.61 -15.86
C GLY A 11 -7.59 -38.31 -15.17
N THR A 12 -6.90 -37.21 -15.44
CA THR A 12 -7.35 -35.89 -15.03
C THR A 12 -8.62 -35.55 -15.80
N LEU A 13 -9.78 -35.87 -15.20
CA LEU A 13 -11.08 -35.47 -15.73
C LEU A 13 -11.17 -33.94 -15.63
N GLN A 14 -11.18 -33.26 -16.78
CA GLN A 14 -11.47 -31.82 -16.81
C GLN A 14 -12.81 -31.57 -16.10
N GLY A 15 -12.80 -30.71 -15.08
CA GLY A 15 -14.03 -30.16 -14.48
C GLY A 15 -14.31 -30.46 -13.00
N ILE A 16 -13.37 -30.95 -12.20
CA ILE A 16 -13.60 -31.08 -10.75
C ILE A 16 -13.19 -29.79 -10.01
N THR A 17 -14.19 -28.96 -9.66
CA THR A 17 -14.11 -27.92 -8.63
C THR A 17 -14.18 -28.55 -7.23
N GLY A 18 -13.10 -29.19 -6.78
CA GLY A 18 -13.01 -29.80 -5.45
C GLY A 18 -11.63 -30.39 -5.16
N ASN A 19 -11.03 -29.99 -4.04
CA ASN A 19 -9.68 -30.37 -3.62
C ASN A 19 -9.52 -31.89 -3.45
N SER A 20 -8.78 -32.52 -4.36
CA SER A 20 -8.52 -33.97 -4.38
C SER A 20 -7.51 -34.45 -3.30
N GLY A 21 -7.06 -33.58 -2.38
CA GLY A 21 -6.09 -33.96 -1.33
C GLY A 21 -4.68 -34.28 -1.84
N LEU A 22 -4.39 -34.01 -3.12
CA LEU A 22 -3.04 -34.08 -3.70
C LEU A 22 -2.44 -32.67 -3.64
N SER A 23 -1.41 -32.48 -2.82
CA SER A 23 -0.64 -31.23 -2.79
C SER A 23 0.13 -31.08 -4.11
N ALA A 24 -0.29 -30.14 -4.96
CA ALA A 24 0.49 -29.74 -6.12
C ALA A 24 1.77 -29.05 -5.61
N GLY A 25 2.89 -29.75 -5.63
CA GLY A 25 4.19 -29.13 -5.41
C GLY A 25 4.37 -28.02 -6.44
N LEU A 26 4.43 -26.77 -5.99
CA LEU A 26 4.73 -25.63 -6.87
C LEU A 26 6.19 -25.73 -7.30
N THR A 27 6.46 -26.45 -8.38
CA THR A 27 7.74 -26.33 -9.10
C THR A 27 7.72 -24.99 -9.81
N GLN A 28 8.39 -23.98 -9.26
CA GLN A 28 8.66 -22.74 -10.00
C GLN A 28 9.64 -23.06 -11.14
N SER A 29 9.14 -23.04 -12.36
CA SER A 29 9.96 -23.06 -13.58
C SER A 29 10.01 -21.64 -14.12
N SER A 30 11.21 -21.10 -14.34
CA SER A 30 11.38 -19.87 -15.09
C SER A 30 11.41 -20.20 -16.59
N ILE A 31 10.62 -19.46 -17.38
CA ILE A 31 10.64 -19.53 -18.84
C ILE A 31 11.03 -18.13 -19.33
N SER A 32 12.19 -18.02 -19.99
CA SER A 32 12.61 -16.80 -20.67
C SER A 32 12.24 -16.89 -22.14
N LEU A 33 11.32 -16.03 -22.58
CA LEU A 33 10.91 -15.91 -23.98
C LEU A 33 11.54 -14.63 -24.56
N THR A 34 12.54 -14.81 -25.41
CA THR A 34 13.14 -13.73 -26.19
C THR A 34 12.64 -13.82 -27.62
N SER A 35 11.79 -12.88 -28.01
CA SER A 35 11.32 -12.71 -29.38
C SER A 35 11.43 -11.25 -29.77
N ALA A 36 11.80 -10.99 -31.01
CA ALA A 36 11.70 -9.67 -31.59
C ALA A 36 10.23 -9.30 -31.91
N GLY A 37 9.34 -10.30 -32.03
CA GLY A 37 7.94 -10.14 -32.46
C GLY A 37 6.94 -10.55 -31.40
N LYS A 38 5.65 -10.58 -31.77
CA LYS A 38 4.56 -10.94 -30.87
C LYS A 38 4.79 -12.30 -30.21
N ILE A 39 4.68 -12.32 -28.89
CA ILE A 39 4.58 -13.54 -28.10
C ILE A 39 3.12 -13.66 -27.66
N GLU A 40 2.46 -14.72 -28.12
CA GLU A 40 1.11 -15.09 -27.66
C GLU A 40 1.21 -16.19 -26.60
N LEU A 41 0.76 -15.86 -25.38
CA LEU A 41 0.55 -16.86 -24.34
C LEU A 41 -0.91 -17.32 -24.39
N SER A 42 -1.12 -18.62 -24.60
CA SER A 42 -2.43 -19.27 -24.48
C SER A 42 -2.35 -20.50 -23.57
N SER A 43 -3.50 -20.92 -23.01
CA SER A 43 -3.64 -22.13 -22.21
C SER A 43 -4.54 -23.12 -22.93
N ILE A 44 -4.21 -24.41 -22.84
CA ILE A 44 -5.04 -25.52 -23.33
C ILE A 44 -6.43 -25.50 -22.67
N THR A 45 -6.55 -25.05 -21.42
CA THR A 45 -7.82 -24.96 -20.69
C THR A 45 -8.49 -23.59 -20.78
N GLY A 46 -7.85 -22.61 -21.44
CA GLY A 46 -8.35 -21.23 -21.55
C GLY A 46 -8.23 -20.40 -20.26
N ASN A 47 -7.81 -20.99 -19.14
CA ASN A 47 -7.62 -20.29 -17.86
C ASN A 47 -6.14 -20.20 -17.52
N ILE A 48 -5.48 -19.18 -18.08
CA ILE A 48 -4.05 -18.87 -17.86
C ILE A 48 -3.81 -18.34 -16.44
N GLN A 49 -4.78 -17.66 -15.83
CA GLN A 49 -4.65 -17.05 -14.51
C GLN A 49 -4.38 -18.09 -13.42
N GLN A 50 -4.89 -19.32 -13.59
CA GLN A 50 -4.62 -20.43 -12.68
C GLN A 50 -3.16 -20.94 -12.76
N THR A 51 -2.42 -20.58 -13.82
CA THR A 51 -0.99 -20.90 -14.00
C THR A 51 -0.05 -19.81 -13.50
N GLY A 52 -0.58 -18.68 -13.00
CA GLY A 52 0.20 -17.54 -12.51
C GLY A 52 0.77 -16.63 -13.60
N PHE A 53 0.37 -16.83 -14.86
CA PHE A 53 0.67 -15.92 -15.97
C PHE A 53 -0.54 -15.03 -16.26
N ASP A 54 -0.30 -13.86 -16.86
CA ASP A 54 -1.34 -12.98 -17.38
C ASP A 54 -1.45 -13.14 -18.91
N ILE A 55 -2.68 -13.04 -19.44
CA ILE A 55 -2.92 -13.05 -20.90
C ILE A 55 -2.60 -11.65 -21.44
N GLY A 56 -1.73 -11.58 -22.44
CA GLY A 56 -1.39 -10.33 -23.08
C GLY A 56 -0.64 -10.55 -24.39
N THR A 57 -0.63 -9.51 -25.22
CA THR A 57 0.33 -9.38 -26.32
C THR A 57 1.61 -8.79 -25.73
N TYR A 58 2.67 -9.58 -25.69
CA TYR A 58 3.98 -9.12 -25.23
C TYR A 58 4.92 -9.00 -26.44
N GLY A 59 5.62 -7.87 -26.54
CA GLY A 59 6.40 -7.54 -27.73
C GLY A 59 5.59 -6.77 -28.79
N SER A 60 6.25 -6.49 -29.90
CA SER A 60 5.76 -5.56 -30.93
C SER A 60 4.95 -6.23 -32.04
N SER A 61 4.12 -5.41 -32.70
CA SER A 61 3.09 -5.86 -33.65
C SER A 61 3.70 -6.65 -34.82
N GLU A 62 3.30 -7.92 -34.89
CA GLU A 62 3.37 -8.90 -36.00
C GLU A 62 4.71 -9.31 -36.63
N SER A 63 5.66 -8.41 -36.86
CA SER A 63 6.91 -8.75 -37.57
C SER A 63 8.10 -8.17 -36.85
N GLY A 64 8.51 -8.89 -35.83
CA GLY A 64 9.61 -8.51 -35.00
C GLY A 64 10.96 -8.89 -35.58
N GLN A 65 11.72 -7.89 -35.98
CA GLN A 65 13.15 -8.00 -36.21
C GLN A 65 13.82 -7.08 -35.19
N LEU A 66 14.86 -7.54 -34.48
CA LEU A 66 15.51 -6.66 -33.51
C LEU A 66 16.07 -5.45 -34.27
N ILE A 67 15.95 -4.24 -33.71
CA ILE A 67 16.43 -3.00 -34.36
C ILE A 67 17.91 -3.13 -34.77
N GLN A 68 18.71 -3.84 -33.97
CA GLN A 68 20.13 -4.09 -34.24
C GLN A 68 20.40 -4.96 -35.49
N ASP A 69 19.41 -5.75 -35.94
CA ASP A 69 19.52 -6.68 -37.06
C ASP A 69 18.93 -6.10 -38.37
N ILE A 70 18.36 -4.88 -38.33
CA ILE A 70 17.72 -4.25 -39.49
C ILE A 70 18.77 -3.56 -40.38
N ASN A 71 18.83 -3.96 -41.65
CA ASN A 71 19.67 -3.31 -42.66
C ASN A 71 18.89 -2.22 -43.43
N ILE A 72 19.23 -0.96 -43.20
CA ILE A 72 18.59 0.22 -43.84
C ILE A 72 19.05 0.49 -45.28
N SER A 73 19.97 -0.31 -45.82
CA SER A 73 20.54 -0.09 -47.16
C SER A 73 19.61 -0.52 -48.31
N THR A 74 18.44 -1.06 -47.98
CA THR A 74 17.41 -1.50 -48.92
C THR A 74 16.09 -0.79 -48.59
N ASP A 75 15.25 -0.55 -49.59
CA ASP A 75 13.95 0.11 -49.39
C ASP A 75 13.05 -0.68 -48.41
N GLU A 76 13.05 -2.02 -48.53
CA GLU A 76 12.32 -2.91 -47.64
C GLU A 76 12.83 -2.86 -46.20
N GLY A 77 14.15 -2.87 -46.01
CA GLY A 77 14.77 -2.76 -44.69
C GLY A 77 14.54 -1.39 -44.03
N ALA A 78 14.47 -0.31 -44.80
CA ALA A 78 14.11 1.01 -44.29
C ALA A 78 12.65 1.08 -43.79
N ILE A 79 11.71 0.43 -44.49
CA ILE A 79 10.30 0.32 -44.06
C ILE A 79 10.20 -0.50 -42.77
N LEU A 80 10.93 -1.61 -42.67
CA LEU A 80 11.00 -2.44 -41.45
C LEU A 80 11.62 -1.68 -40.28
N ALA A 81 12.65 -0.86 -40.52
CA ALA A 81 13.26 -0.01 -39.49
C ALA A 81 12.25 0.98 -38.91
N LEU A 82 11.43 1.61 -39.75
CA LEU A 82 10.40 2.55 -39.31
C LEU A 82 9.36 1.85 -38.42
N ALA A 83 8.91 0.66 -38.84
CA ALA A 83 7.97 -0.14 -38.07
C ALA A 83 8.55 -0.56 -36.71
N ALA A 84 9.83 -0.94 -36.65
CA ALA A 84 10.50 -1.33 -35.40
C ALA A 84 10.69 -0.13 -34.45
N VAL A 85 11.00 1.05 -34.97
CA VAL A 85 11.11 2.28 -34.19
C VAL A 85 9.75 2.70 -33.62
N ASP A 86 8.67 2.68 -34.41
CA ASP A 86 7.32 3.04 -33.94
C ASP A 86 6.85 2.14 -32.79
N ASN A 87 7.16 0.85 -32.92
CA ASN A 87 6.95 -0.16 -31.92
C ASN A 87 7.75 0.08 -30.61
N ALA A 88 9.03 0.42 -30.73
CA ALA A 88 9.86 0.80 -29.59
C ALA A 88 9.34 2.08 -28.90
N LEU A 89 8.94 3.09 -29.69
CA LEU A 89 8.35 4.33 -29.18
C LEU A 89 7.03 4.08 -28.46
N THR A 90 6.18 3.20 -28.98
CA THR A 90 4.94 2.79 -28.31
C THR A 90 5.22 2.17 -26.94
N THR A 91 6.23 1.31 -26.84
CA THR A 91 6.65 0.70 -25.56
C THR A 91 7.15 1.75 -24.58
N ILE A 92 8.00 2.69 -25.03
CA ILE A 92 8.50 3.80 -24.20
C ILE A 92 7.34 4.67 -23.72
N ASN A 93 6.41 5.02 -24.61
CA ASN A 93 5.24 5.83 -24.28
C ASN A 93 4.35 5.13 -23.24
N PHE A 94 4.17 3.82 -23.35
CA PHE A 94 3.45 3.03 -22.34
C PHE A 94 4.15 3.07 -20.98
N GLN A 95 5.48 2.91 -20.93
CA GLN A 95 6.24 3.05 -19.69
C GLN A 95 6.12 4.47 -19.09
N ARG A 96 6.23 5.52 -19.92
CA ARG A 96 6.02 6.91 -19.49
C ARG A 96 4.62 7.17 -18.94
N ALA A 97 3.59 6.60 -19.57
CA ALA A 97 2.22 6.69 -19.09
C ALA A 97 2.05 6.04 -17.71
N ASN A 98 2.64 4.86 -17.50
CA ASN A 98 2.64 4.20 -16.18
C ASN A 98 3.37 5.03 -15.11
N LEU A 99 4.53 5.61 -15.45
CA LEU A 99 5.23 6.51 -14.53
C LEU A 99 4.40 7.76 -14.21
N GLY A 100 3.69 8.33 -15.19
CA GLY A 100 2.77 9.44 -14.97
C GLY A 100 1.60 9.06 -14.06
N ALA A 101 1.02 7.87 -14.23
CA ALA A 101 -0.02 7.36 -13.33
C ALA A 101 0.49 7.18 -11.89
N ILE A 102 1.71 6.68 -11.73
CA ILE A 102 2.37 6.56 -10.43
C ILE A 102 2.61 7.93 -9.79
N GLN A 103 3.04 8.93 -10.56
CA GLN A 103 3.21 10.31 -10.08
C GLN A 103 1.88 10.89 -9.57
N ASN A 104 0.79 10.77 -10.34
CA ASN A 104 -0.55 11.19 -9.90
C ASN A 104 -0.96 10.51 -8.59
N ARG A 105 -0.66 9.22 -8.44
CA ARG A 105 -0.93 8.49 -7.19
C ARG A 105 -0.10 9.04 -6.03
N PHE A 106 1.18 9.36 -6.24
CA PHE A 106 2.01 9.97 -5.20
C PHE A 106 1.51 11.34 -4.80
N GLU A 107 1.12 12.20 -5.74
CA GLU A 107 0.56 13.52 -5.44
C GLU A 107 -0.72 13.41 -4.60
N ALA A 108 -1.62 12.49 -4.96
CA ALA A 108 -2.84 12.23 -4.18
C ALA A 108 -2.54 11.75 -2.75
N VAL A 109 -1.58 10.84 -2.59
CA VAL A 109 -1.15 10.34 -1.27
C VAL A 109 -0.51 11.46 -0.44
N ILE A 110 0.34 12.29 -1.04
CA ILE A 110 0.99 13.41 -0.36
C ILE A 110 -0.06 14.42 0.14
N SER A 111 -1.02 14.79 -0.71
CA SER A 111 -2.10 15.71 -0.33
C SER A 111 -2.92 15.15 0.83
N ASN A 112 -3.30 13.87 0.77
CA ASN A 112 -4.05 13.22 1.84
C ASN A 112 -3.24 13.14 3.15
N LEU A 113 -1.95 12.81 3.07
CA LEU A 113 -1.06 12.73 4.22
C LEU A 113 -0.85 14.10 4.88
N SER A 114 -0.69 15.16 4.08
CA SER A 114 -0.57 16.54 4.57
C SER A 114 -1.81 16.94 5.37
N ASN A 115 -3.01 16.72 4.82
CA ASN A 115 -4.26 17.00 5.52
C ASN A 115 -4.39 16.19 6.82
N THR A 116 -3.98 14.93 6.80
CA THR A 116 -4.00 14.08 7.99
C THR A 116 -3.03 14.57 9.06
N ALA A 117 -1.82 14.98 8.66
CA ALA A 117 -0.81 15.53 9.57
C ALA A 117 -1.26 16.85 10.20
N GLU A 118 -1.92 17.72 9.44
CA GLU A 118 -2.51 18.97 9.95
C GLU A 118 -3.61 18.68 10.97
N ASN A 119 -4.56 17.79 10.64
CA ASN A 119 -5.62 17.40 11.55
C ASN A 119 -5.09 16.76 12.85
N LEU A 120 -4.05 15.94 12.76
CA LEU A 120 -3.43 15.29 13.92
C LEU A 120 -2.70 16.33 14.79
N THR A 121 -2.01 17.29 14.17
CA THR A 121 -1.35 18.39 14.88
C THR A 121 -2.37 19.28 15.58
N ALA A 122 -3.48 19.63 14.92
CA ALA A 122 -4.56 20.41 15.53
C ALA A 122 -5.27 19.65 16.66
N ALA A 123 -5.49 18.33 16.52
CA ALA A 123 -6.04 17.49 17.58
C ALA A 123 -5.09 17.43 18.78
N ARG A 124 -3.78 17.25 18.54
CA ARG A 124 -2.75 17.29 19.59
C ARG A 124 -2.71 18.63 20.33
N GLY A 125 -2.75 19.74 19.60
CA GLY A 125 -2.80 21.08 20.19
C GLY A 125 -3.99 21.23 21.15
N ARG A 126 -5.19 20.83 20.71
CA ARG A 126 -6.40 20.87 21.57
C ARG A 126 -6.28 20.01 22.82
N ILE A 127 -5.65 18.84 22.74
CA ILE A 127 -5.41 17.97 23.91
C ILE A 127 -4.44 18.67 24.87
N ILE A 128 -3.31 19.17 24.37
CA ILE A 128 -2.29 19.85 25.17
C ILE A 128 -2.88 21.10 25.85
N ASP A 129 -3.62 21.92 25.11
CA ASP A 129 -4.24 23.13 25.65
C ASP A 129 -5.29 22.80 26.72
N ALA A 130 -6.09 21.75 26.52
CA ALA A 130 -7.07 21.29 27.51
C ALA A 130 -6.38 20.76 28.78
N ASP A 131 -5.32 19.97 28.65
CA ASP A 131 -4.54 19.44 29.77
C ASP A 131 -3.89 20.59 30.56
N PHE A 132 -3.33 21.59 29.88
CA PHE A 132 -2.78 22.80 30.51
C PHE A 132 -3.85 23.59 31.27
N ALA A 133 -5.04 23.76 30.69
CA ALA A 133 -6.14 24.46 31.34
C ALA A 133 -6.60 23.72 32.61
N VAL A 134 -6.68 22.40 32.57
CA VAL A 134 -7.05 21.56 33.74
C VAL A 134 -5.98 21.64 34.83
N GLU A 135 -4.70 21.50 34.49
CA GLU A 135 -3.61 21.56 35.47
C GLU A 135 -3.50 22.96 36.09
N THR A 136 -3.65 24.02 35.28
CA THR A 136 -3.67 25.40 35.79
C THR A 136 -4.85 25.62 36.73
N ALA A 137 -6.05 25.14 36.38
CA ALA A 137 -7.21 25.22 37.26
C ALA A 137 -7.02 24.47 38.57
N ASN A 138 -6.36 23.30 38.54
CA ASN A 138 -6.02 22.54 39.73
C ASN A 138 -4.98 23.27 40.60
N LEU A 139 -3.94 23.83 39.99
CA LEU A 139 -2.93 24.65 40.68
C LEU A 139 -3.58 25.87 41.34
N THR A 140 -4.41 26.62 40.62
CA THR A 140 -5.15 27.77 41.16
C THR A 140 -6.08 27.34 42.29
N ARG A 141 -6.82 26.24 42.14
CA ARG A 141 -7.66 25.69 43.21
C ARG A 141 -6.83 25.35 44.45
N ALA A 142 -5.68 24.69 44.28
CA ALA A 142 -4.79 24.34 45.39
C ALA A 142 -4.24 25.60 46.10
N GLN A 143 -3.86 26.63 45.36
CA GLN A 143 -3.42 27.91 45.92
C GLN A 143 -4.52 28.62 46.69
N ILE A 144 -5.75 28.64 46.17
CA ILE A 144 -6.91 29.22 46.87
C ILE A 144 -7.19 28.45 48.17
N ILE A 145 -7.13 27.12 48.15
CA ILE A 145 -7.32 26.29 49.37
C ILE A 145 -6.22 26.57 50.39
N GLN A 146 -4.97 26.74 49.97
CA GLN A 146 -3.88 27.10 50.88
C GLN A 146 -4.09 28.47 51.52
N GLN A 147 -4.46 29.50 50.75
CA GLN A 147 -4.74 30.83 51.26
C GLN A 147 -5.98 30.86 52.18
N ALA A 148 -7.05 30.17 51.79
CA ALA A 148 -8.25 30.00 52.60
C ALA A 148 -7.96 29.23 53.89
N GLY A 149 -7.14 28.18 53.83
CA GLY A 149 -6.70 27.42 55.01
C GLY A 149 -5.97 28.30 56.01
N VAL A 150 -5.05 29.15 55.56
CA VAL A 150 -4.33 30.10 56.43
C VAL A 150 -5.30 31.14 57.03
N SER A 151 -6.23 31.68 56.24
CA SER A 151 -7.23 32.64 56.73
C SER A 151 -8.25 32.02 57.69
N VAL A 152 -8.64 30.77 57.47
CA VAL A 152 -9.55 30.04 58.36
C VAL A 152 -8.84 29.67 59.65
N LEU A 153 -7.56 29.27 59.58
CA LEU A 153 -6.73 29.05 60.77
C LEU A 153 -6.53 30.33 61.58
N SER A 154 -6.30 31.49 60.95
CA SER A 154 -6.15 32.76 61.68
C SER A 154 -7.48 33.21 62.31
N GLN A 155 -8.61 33.01 61.63
CA GLN A 155 -9.95 33.26 62.17
C GLN A 155 -10.27 32.29 63.33
N ALA A 156 -9.97 31.00 63.18
CA ALA A 156 -10.19 29.98 64.21
C ALA A 156 -9.32 30.19 65.46
N ASN A 157 -8.11 30.76 65.31
CA ASN A 157 -7.24 31.07 66.44
C ASN A 157 -7.63 32.36 67.19
N SER A 158 -8.33 33.29 66.54
CA SER A 158 -8.75 34.56 67.16
C SER A 158 -10.11 34.47 67.87
N ILE A 159 -10.98 33.54 67.47
CA ILE A 159 -12.29 33.30 68.11
C ILE A 159 -12.17 32.90 69.61
N PRO A 160 -11.26 31.99 70.03
CA PRO A 160 -11.10 31.61 71.44
C PRO A 160 -10.63 32.77 72.33
N GLN A 161 -9.79 33.66 71.81
CA GLN A 161 -9.29 34.83 72.55
C GLN A 161 -10.41 35.85 72.81
N LEU A 162 -11.32 36.03 71.84
CA LEU A 162 -12.54 36.83 72.03
C LEU A 162 -13.50 36.18 73.03
N ALA A 163 -13.63 34.86 73.05
CA ALA A 163 -14.46 34.16 74.04
C ALA A 163 -13.90 34.28 75.47
N LEU A 164 -12.57 34.20 75.65
CA LEU A 164 -11.90 34.44 76.93
C LEU A 164 -11.99 35.90 77.40
N SER A 165 -12.11 36.86 76.48
CA SER A 165 -12.38 38.26 76.79
C SER A 165 -13.82 38.50 77.29
N LEU A 166 -14.77 37.60 76.99
CA LEU A 166 -16.16 37.69 77.41
C LEU A 166 -16.46 36.93 78.72
N LEU A 167 -15.47 36.21 79.25
CA LEU A 167 -15.54 35.44 80.51
C LEU A 167 -14.76 36.10 81.66
N GLN A 168 -14.16 37.28 81.44
CA GLN A 168 -13.45 38.08 82.44
C GLN A 168 -14.24 39.35 82.78
#